data_AF-A0A349H4Q5-F1
#
_entry.id   AF-A0A349H4Q5-F1
#
_cell.length_a   1.000
_cell.length_b   1.000
_cell.length_c   1.000
_cell.angle_alpha   90.00
_cell.angle_beta   90.00
_cell.angle_gamma   90.00
#
_symmetry.space_group_name_H-M   'P 1'
#
loop_
_entity.id
_entity.type
_entity.pdbx_description
1 polymer ?
#
loop_
_entity_poly.entity_id
_entity_poly.type
_entity_poly.pdbx_seq_one_letter_code
_entity_poly.pdbx_strand_id
1 'polypeptide(L)'
;GVSLGVQVRDDRLMQSRWHVAYRPGVLRAVGYVGDAAVAVDEHQTAGSPAAIRAVSDETVIRADCTGIAHVAITVVDAQGRFVPFASHDITVTVEGPARLVGVENGDPLDSTNYRLAHRKAFNGMLLAILQSTDTAGAITVSATSDGLTTGVCRTIQSR
;
A
#
# COMPACT_ATOMS: atom_id res chain seq x y z
N GLY A 1 6.64 -17.10 19.98
CA GLY A 1 5.22 -17.41 19.65
C GLY A 1 4.90 -18.85 20.03
N VAL A 2 3.63 -19.24 19.98
CA VAL A 2 3.18 -20.64 20.20
C VAL A 2 2.92 -21.27 18.83
N SER A 3 3.46 -22.46 18.58
CA SER A 3 3.19 -23.19 17.33
C SER A 3 1.73 -23.63 17.27
N LEU A 4 1.10 -23.47 16.11
CA LEU A 4 -0.26 -23.95 15.82
C LEU A 4 -0.24 -25.26 15.02
N GLY A 5 0.93 -25.91 14.94
CA GLY A 5 1.15 -27.14 14.18
C GLY A 5 1.75 -26.90 12.79
N VAL A 6 2.29 -27.97 12.20
CA VAL A 6 2.87 -27.97 10.86
C VAL A 6 1.87 -28.61 9.89
N GLN A 7 1.72 -28.04 8.70
CA GLN A 7 1.01 -28.69 7.60
C GLN A 7 1.99 -29.00 6.48
N VAL A 8 1.93 -30.23 6.00
CA VAL A 8 2.64 -30.66 4.80
C VAL A 8 1.80 -30.21 3.61
N ARG A 9 2.46 -29.67 2.59
CA ARG A 9 1.82 -29.30 1.33
C ARG A 9 1.09 -30.51 0.76
N ASP A 10 -0.22 -30.37 0.54
CA ASP A 10 -1.03 -31.33 -0.19
C ASP A 10 -1.19 -30.79 -1.63
N ASP A 11 -0.65 -31.48 -2.62
CA ASP A 11 -0.68 -31.00 -4.01
C ASP A 11 -2.10 -30.95 -4.62
N ARG A 12 -3.10 -31.53 -3.95
CA ARG A 12 -4.52 -31.37 -4.33
C ARG A 12 -5.15 -30.11 -3.73
N LEU A 13 -4.65 -29.66 -2.59
CA LEU A 13 -5.11 -28.46 -1.89
C LEU A 13 -4.04 -27.38 -2.05
N MET A 14 -4.30 -26.43 -2.95
CA MET A 14 -3.41 -25.29 -3.22
C MET A 14 -3.34 -24.26 -2.06
N GLN A 15 -3.64 -24.68 -0.82
CA GLN A 15 -3.60 -23.87 0.39
C GLN A 15 -3.43 -24.74 1.65
N SER A 16 -2.74 -24.19 2.65
CA SER A 16 -2.72 -24.71 4.02
C SER A 16 -3.69 -23.91 4.90
N ARG A 17 -4.38 -24.56 5.83
CA ARG A 17 -5.49 -23.95 6.59
C ARG A 17 -5.48 -24.34 8.07
N TRP A 18 -5.50 -23.35 8.94
CA TRP A 18 -5.65 -23.53 10.38
C TRP A 18 -6.92 -22.84 10.88
N HIS A 19 -7.63 -23.49 11.81
CA HIS A 19 -8.68 -22.84 12.58
C HIS A 19 -8.06 -22.26 13.86
N VAL A 20 -8.00 -20.93 13.94
CA VAL A 20 -7.33 -20.22 15.03
C VAL A 20 -8.33 -19.31 15.73
N ALA A 21 -8.48 -19.47 17.04
CA ALA A 21 -9.26 -18.53 17.84
C ALA A 21 -8.57 -17.17 17.83
N TYR A 22 -9.28 -16.13 17.41
CA TYR A 22 -8.71 -14.79 17.29
C TYR A 22 -8.18 -14.27 18.63
N ARG A 23 -6.94 -13.78 18.61
CA ARG A 23 -6.31 -13.02 19.69
C ARG A 23 -5.43 -11.94 19.05
N PRO A 24 -5.49 -10.68 19.51
CA PRO A 24 -4.58 -9.64 19.04
C PRO A 24 -3.12 -10.08 19.22
N GLY A 25 -2.29 -9.87 18.20
CA GLY A 25 -0.88 -10.29 18.24
C GLY A 25 -0.27 -10.42 16.85
N VAL A 26 0.65 -11.36 16.71
CA VAL A 26 1.34 -11.67 15.46
C VAL A 26 0.99 -13.09 15.03
N LEU A 27 0.46 -13.23 13.82
CA LEU A 27 0.36 -14.51 13.13
C LEU A 27 1.55 -14.63 12.18
N ARG A 28 2.31 -15.71 12.34
CA ARG A 28 3.54 -15.97 11.57
C ARG A 28 3.44 -17.30 10.87
N ALA A 29 3.60 -17.31 9.55
CA ALA A 29 3.79 -18.49 8.74
C ALA A 29 5.28 -18.69 8.46
N VAL A 30 5.76 -19.94 8.59
CA VAL A 30 7.16 -20.30 8.26
C VAL A 30 7.11 -21.44 7.25
N GLY A 31 7.63 -21.20 6.05
CA GLY A 31 7.74 -22.18 4.98
C GLY A 31 9.05 -22.95 5.07
N TYR A 32 8.99 -24.26 4.88
CA TYR A 32 10.13 -25.17 4.97
C TYR A 32 10.33 -25.94 3.65
N VAL A 33 11.59 -26.25 3.35
CA VAL A 33 11.99 -27.25 2.34
C VAL A 33 12.85 -28.28 3.06
N GLY A 34 12.33 -29.51 3.21
CA GLY A 34 12.87 -30.45 4.20
C GLY A 34 12.78 -29.85 5.61
N ASP A 35 13.87 -29.90 6.35
CA ASP A 35 13.95 -29.34 7.70
C ASP A 35 14.43 -27.87 7.73
N ALA A 36 14.73 -27.28 6.57
CA ALA A 36 15.25 -25.92 6.47
C ALA A 36 14.11 -24.90 6.29
N ALA A 37 14.05 -23.88 7.14
CA ALA A 37 13.16 -22.73 6.96
C ALA A 37 13.66 -21.86 5.81
N VAL A 38 12.81 -21.60 4.82
CA VAL A 38 13.16 -20.87 3.59
C VAL A 38 12.33 -19.61 3.35
N ALA A 39 11.19 -19.47 4.03
CA ALA A 39 10.32 -18.30 3.90
C ALA A 39 9.63 -18.01 5.23
N VAL A 40 9.40 -16.72 5.51
CA VAL A 40 8.61 -16.27 6.65
C VAL A 40 7.67 -15.18 6.16
N ASP A 41 6.42 -15.26 6.58
CA ASP A 41 5.44 -14.19 6.41
C ASP A 41 4.73 -13.92 7.73
N GLU A 42 4.42 -12.66 7.99
CA GLU A 42 3.88 -12.20 9.27
C GLU A 42 2.79 -11.15 9.07
N HIS A 43 1.69 -11.33 9.81
CA HIS A 43 0.63 -10.34 9.95
C HIS A 43 0.45 -9.98 11.41
N GLN A 44 0.37 -8.68 11.67
CA GLN A 44 0.22 -8.15 13.02
C GLN A 44 -1.12 -7.43 13.14
N THR A 45 -1.80 -7.60 14.27
CA THR A 45 -3.00 -6.83 14.58
C THR A 45 -2.65 -5.35 14.65
N ALA A 46 -3.24 -4.56 13.76
CA ALA A 46 -3.06 -3.11 13.75
C ALA A 46 -3.87 -2.44 14.86
N GLY A 47 -3.35 -1.31 15.36
CA GLY A 47 -4.09 -0.38 16.21
C GLY A 47 -4.97 0.56 15.39
N SER A 48 -5.41 1.64 16.04
CA SER A 48 -6.18 2.69 15.37
C SER A 48 -5.36 3.40 14.29
N PRO A 49 -5.98 3.80 13.16
CA PRO A 49 -5.37 4.65 12.15
C PRO A 49 -4.71 5.89 12.76
N ALA A 50 -3.51 6.23 12.30
CA ALA A 50 -2.77 7.39 12.79
C ALA A 50 -2.02 8.17 11.69
N ALA A 51 -1.64 7.51 10.60
CA ALA A 51 -0.85 8.14 9.54
C ALA A 51 -1.12 7.52 8.17
N ILE A 52 -0.69 8.25 7.14
CA ILE A 52 -0.63 7.77 5.76
C ILE A 52 0.84 7.49 5.42
N ARG A 53 1.09 6.33 4.82
CA ARG A 53 2.38 5.99 4.20
C ARG A 53 2.20 6.00 2.69
N ALA A 54 2.98 6.82 2.00
CA ALA A 54 3.01 6.93 0.54
C ALA A 54 4.38 6.43 0.01
N VAL A 55 4.36 5.47 -0.92
CA VAL A 55 5.57 4.87 -1.50
C VAL A 55 5.38 4.76 -3.00
N SER A 56 6.34 5.29 -3.77
CA SER A 56 6.37 5.13 -5.22
C SER A 56 7.03 3.80 -5.59
N ASP A 57 6.52 3.12 -6.62
CA ASP A 57 7.18 1.97 -7.24
C ASP A 57 8.47 2.37 -7.96
N GLU A 58 8.47 3.57 -8.54
CA GLU A 58 9.61 4.17 -9.22
C GLU A 58 10.19 5.33 -8.42
N THR A 59 11.52 5.36 -8.29
CA THR A 59 12.24 6.52 -7.71
C THR A 59 12.65 7.53 -8.77
N VAL A 60 12.67 7.11 -10.05
CA VAL A 60 12.99 7.94 -11.21
C VAL A 60 12.07 7.62 -12.38
N ILE A 61 11.49 8.65 -13.00
CA ILE A 61 10.75 8.54 -14.26
C ILE A 61 11.31 9.49 -15.32
N ARG A 62 11.18 9.13 -16.60
CA ARG A 62 11.67 9.92 -17.74
C ARG A 62 10.83 11.18 -17.95
N ALA A 63 11.48 12.28 -18.31
CA ALA A 63 10.81 13.56 -18.58
C ALA A 63 10.43 13.67 -20.07
N ASP A 64 9.62 12.72 -20.56
CA ASP A 64 9.24 12.60 -21.97
C ASP A 64 7.71 12.57 -22.18
N CYS A 65 6.94 13.02 -21.19
CA CYS A 65 5.48 12.89 -21.14
C CYS A 65 4.94 11.45 -21.10
N THR A 66 5.77 10.41 -21.09
CA THR A 66 5.33 9.00 -21.10
C THR A 66 5.67 8.23 -19.83
N GLY A 67 6.60 8.74 -19.02
CA GLY A 67 6.95 8.15 -17.73
C GLY A 67 5.75 8.07 -16.79
N ILE A 68 5.52 6.89 -16.21
CA ILE A 68 4.46 6.62 -15.23
C ILE A 68 5.09 6.18 -13.91
N ALA A 69 4.55 6.66 -12.79
CA ALA A 69 4.84 6.14 -11.47
C ALA A 69 3.53 5.86 -10.73
N HIS A 70 3.50 4.78 -9.95
CA HIS A 70 2.41 4.44 -9.06
C HIS A 70 2.82 4.70 -7.61
N VAL A 71 2.09 5.58 -6.95
CA VAL A 71 2.28 5.84 -5.53
C VAL A 71 1.25 5.04 -4.74
N ALA A 72 1.72 3.97 -4.13
CA ALA A 72 0.96 3.18 -3.17
C ALA A 72 0.78 3.99 -1.88
N ILE A 73 -0.47 4.30 -1.57
CA ILE A 73 -0.89 5.05 -0.38
C ILE A 73 -1.59 4.06 0.56
N THR A 74 -1.07 3.94 1.77
CA THR A 74 -1.58 3.00 2.78
C THR A 74 -1.86 3.73 4.09
N VAL A 75 -2.97 3.39 4.75
CA VAL A 75 -3.26 3.85 6.10
C VAL A 75 -2.53 2.95 7.09
N VAL A 76 -1.81 3.56 8.03
CA VAL A 76 -1.05 2.87 9.06
C VAL A 76 -1.42 3.39 10.46
N ASP A 77 -1.21 2.55 11.47
CA ASP A 77 -1.35 2.94 12.86
C ASP A 77 -0.12 3.70 13.38
N ALA A 78 -0.14 4.08 14.66
CA ALA A 78 0.95 4.82 15.30
C ALA A 78 2.28 4.05 15.38
N GLN A 79 2.28 2.73 15.11
CA GLN A 79 3.47 1.88 15.03
C GLN A 79 3.87 1.57 13.58
N GLY A 80 3.20 2.16 12.59
CA GLY A 80 3.47 1.94 11.17
C GLY A 80 2.90 0.63 10.61
N ARG A 81 2.04 -0.07 11.36
CA ARG A 81 1.37 -1.29 10.89
C ARG A 81 0.21 -0.92 9.98
N PHE A 82 0.08 -1.63 8.87
CA PHE A 82 -1.01 -1.46 7.92
C PHE A 82 -2.37 -1.72 8.57
N VAL A 83 -3.34 -0.83 8.37
CA VAL A 83 -4.70 -0.95 8.92
C VAL A 83 -5.64 -1.51 7.84
N PRO A 84 -5.96 -2.83 7.86
CA PRO A 84 -6.61 -3.52 6.73
C PRO A 84 -8.10 -3.17 6.53
N PHE A 85 -8.70 -2.41 7.43
CA PHE A 85 -10.11 -2.01 7.36
C PHE A 85 -10.30 -0.48 7.26
N ALA A 86 -9.21 0.27 7.07
CA ALA A 86 -9.28 1.72 6.96
C ALA A 86 -9.97 2.15 5.65
N SER A 87 -10.85 3.14 5.74
CA SER A 87 -11.64 3.66 4.60
C SER A 87 -11.69 5.19 4.54
N HIS A 88 -10.63 5.82 5.05
CA HIS A 88 -10.50 7.29 5.12
C HIS A 88 -10.52 7.90 3.73
N ASP A 89 -11.16 9.06 3.60
CA ASP A 89 -11.12 9.83 2.36
C ASP A 89 -9.76 10.55 2.26
N ILE A 90 -8.98 10.23 1.23
CA ILE A 90 -7.61 10.70 1.07
C ILE A 90 -7.55 11.60 -0.15
N THR A 91 -7.05 12.83 0.04
CA THR A 91 -6.74 13.77 -1.03
C THR A 91 -5.26 13.66 -1.40
N VAL A 92 -4.97 13.64 -2.69
CA VAL A 92 -3.62 13.57 -3.26
C VAL A 92 -3.28 14.90 -3.94
N THR A 93 -2.13 15.48 -3.59
CA THR A 93 -1.58 16.64 -4.27
C THR A 93 -0.21 16.31 -4.86
N VAL A 94 0.10 16.94 -5.99
CA VAL A 94 1.35 16.74 -6.73
C VAL A 94 2.00 18.10 -6.96
N GLU A 95 3.24 18.23 -6.52
CA GLU A 95 4.09 19.39 -6.77
C GLU A 95 5.27 18.98 -7.65
N GLY A 96 5.64 19.86 -8.58
CA GLY A 96 6.71 19.61 -9.55
C GLY A 96 6.20 19.15 -10.92
N PRO A 97 7.10 18.71 -11.81
CA PRO A 97 6.81 18.44 -13.22
C PRO A 97 6.10 17.11 -13.48
N ALA A 98 5.00 16.84 -12.77
CA ALA A 98 4.16 15.67 -12.99
C ALA A 98 2.68 16.03 -12.89
N ARG A 99 1.85 15.26 -13.59
CA ARG A 99 0.40 15.32 -13.48
C ARG A 99 -0.13 14.11 -12.73
N LEU A 100 -1.13 14.34 -11.88
CA LEU A 100 -1.96 13.26 -11.35
C LEU A 100 -2.91 12.82 -12.48
N VAL A 101 -2.76 11.58 -12.94
CA VAL A 101 -3.60 10.98 -13.98
C VAL A 101 -4.90 10.44 -13.38
N GLY A 102 -4.83 9.92 -12.16
CA GLY A 102 -5.99 9.42 -11.45
C GLY A 102 -5.62 8.83 -10.10
N VAL A 103 -6.66 8.55 -9.31
CA VAL A 103 -6.57 7.82 -8.04
C VAL A 103 -7.56 6.66 -8.07
N GLU A 104 -7.13 5.51 -7.55
CA GLU A 104 -7.92 4.27 -7.59
C GLU A 104 -7.70 3.42 -6.33
N ASN A 105 -8.76 2.82 -5.80
CA ASN A 105 -8.73 2.00 -4.58
C ASN A 105 -9.07 0.52 -4.84
N GLY A 106 -9.60 0.18 -6.01
CA GLY A 106 -9.97 -1.18 -6.39
C GLY A 106 -11.29 -1.68 -5.79
N ASP A 107 -12.10 -0.80 -5.19
CA ASP A 107 -13.43 -1.15 -4.71
C ASP A 107 -14.39 -1.26 -5.92
N PRO A 108 -14.94 -2.47 -6.22
CA PRO A 108 -15.84 -2.64 -7.35
C PRO A 108 -17.19 -1.92 -7.20
N LEU A 109 -17.50 -1.41 -6.00
CA LEU A 109 -18.73 -0.67 -5.70
C LEU A 109 -18.51 0.85 -5.67
N ASP A 110 -17.27 1.31 -5.73
CA ASP A 110 -16.96 2.74 -5.75
C ASP A 110 -17.22 3.33 -7.14
N SER A 111 -18.12 4.32 -7.19
CA SER A 111 -18.52 5.05 -8.40
C SER A 111 -17.99 6.48 -8.42
N THR A 112 -17.03 6.79 -7.55
CA THR A 112 -16.37 8.10 -7.48
C THR A 112 -15.73 8.43 -8.82
N ASN A 113 -15.86 9.68 -9.25
CA ASN A 113 -15.29 10.13 -10.51
C ASN A 113 -13.76 10.04 -10.50
N TYR A 114 -13.19 9.35 -11.48
CA TYR A 114 -11.74 9.15 -11.65
C TYR A 114 -10.92 10.43 -11.82
N ARG A 115 -11.56 11.56 -12.15
CA ARG A 115 -10.89 12.86 -12.29
C ARG A 115 -10.68 13.59 -10.97
N LEU A 116 -11.29 13.12 -9.88
CA LEU A 116 -11.10 13.73 -8.57
C LEU A 116 -9.72 13.37 -8.03
N ALA A 117 -9.09 14.33 -7.36
CA ALA A 117 -7.80 14.11 -6.70
C ALA A 117 -7.96 13.45 -5.31
N HIS A 118 -9.17 13.01 -4.94
CA HIS A 118 -9.44 12.35 -3.67
C HIS A 118 -10.30 11.12 -3.89
N ARG A 119 -10.13 10.13 -3.02
CA ARG A 119 -10.96 8.93 -2.94
C ARG A 119 -10.77 8.27 -1.58
N LYS A 120 -11.79 7.53 -1.14
CA LYS A 120 -11.69 6.66 0.03
C LYS A 120 -10.64 5.59 -0.20
N ALA A 121 -9.84 5.30 0.84
CA ALA A 121 -9.11 4.04 0.89
C ALA A 121 -10.09 2.86 0.86
N PHE A 122 -9.69 1.76 0.25
CA PHE A 122 -10.41 0.50 0.32
C PHE A 122 -9.50 -0.54 0.97
N ASN A 123 -9.98 -1.13 2.07
CA ASN A 123 -9.18 -2.03 2.91
C ASN A 123 -7.80 -1.46 3.28
N GLY A 124 -7.74 -0.15 3.55
CA GLY A 124 -6.52 0.56 3.93
C GLY A 124 -5.62 1.04 2.79
N MET A 125 -6.00 0.83 1.52
CA MET A 125 -5.18 1.18 0.36
C MET A 125 -5.84 2.18 -0.59
N LEU A 126 -5.00 3.00 -1.21
CA LEU A 126 -5.30 3.85 -2.36
C LEU A 126 -4.06 3.86 -3.27
N LEU A 127 -4.25 4.04 -4.57
CA LEU A 127 -3.19 4.18 -5.55
C LEU A 127 -3.32 5.53 -6.23
N ALA A 128 -2.24 6.30 -6.30
CA ALA A 128 -2.16 7.48 -7.16
C ALA A 128 -1.28 7.19 -8.37
N ILE A 129 -1.74 7.56 -9.56
CA ILE A 129 -1.04 7.35 -10.82
C ILE A 129 -0.52 8.69 -11.31
N LEU A 130 0.79 8.79 -11.47
CA LEU A 130 1.47 9.99 -11.92
C LEU A 130 1.99 9.80 -13.32
N GLN A 131 1.97 10.87 -14.11
CA GLN A 131 2.63 10.92 -15.39
C GLN A 131 3.58 12.10 -15.46
N SER A 132 4.77 11.87 -16.01
CA SER A 132 5.75 12.92 -16.21
C SER A 132 5.27 13.99 -17.20
N THR A 133 5.88 15.16 -17.12
CA THR A 133 5.89 16.13 -18.21
C THR A 133 7.18 15.97 -19.04
N ASP A 134 7.45 16.94 -19.91
CA ASP A 134 8.68 17.05 -20.72
C ASP A 134 9.81 17.81 -19.98
N THR A 135 9.61 18.14 -18.71
CA THR A 135 10.52 19.01 -17.95
C THR A 135 11.09 18.22 -16.78
N ALA A 136 12.41 18.07 -16.70
CA ALA A 136 13.02 17.39 -15.54
C ALA A 136 12.88 18.21 -14.25
N GLY A 137 12.73 17.53 -13.11
CA GLY A 137 12.68 18.14 -11.79
C GLY A 137 12.24 17.19 -10.68
N ALA A 138 12.28 17.67 -9.44
CA ALA A 138 11.79 16.92 -8.29
C ALA A 138 10.26 16.93 -8.26
N ILE A 139 9.66 15.76 -8.01
CA ILE A 139 8.22 15.60 -7.78
C ILE A 139 8.01 15.29 -6.31
N THR A 140 7.07 16.00 -5.69
CA THR A 140 6.57 15.68 -4.34
C THR A 140 5.10 15.33 -4.42
N VAL A 141 4.73 14.21 -3.80
CA VAL A 141 3.35 13.74 -3.73
C VAL A 141 2.95 13.74 -2.27
N SER A 142 1.88 14.44 -1.93
CA SER A 142 1.33 14.47 -0.58
C SER A 142 -0.04 13.82 -0.57
N ALA A 143 -0.28 12.98 0.43
CA ALA A 143 -1.55 12.31 0.67
C ALA A 143 -2.06 12.72 2.06
N THR A 144 -3.21 13.38 2.10
CA THR A 144 -3.79 13.99 3.30
C THR A 144 -5.18 13.43 3.58
N SER A 145 -5.52 13.27 4.86
CA SER A 145 -6.85 12.88 5.31
C SER A 145 -7.09 13.40 6.72
N ASP A 146 -8.34 13.69 7.06
CA ASP A 146 -8.71 14.20 8.38
C ASP A 146 -8.29 13.24 9.49
N GLY A 147 -7.60 13.78 10.50
CA GLY A 147 -7.14 13.02 11.66
C GLY A 147 -5.94 12.10 11.43
N LEU A 148 -5.37 12.06 10.21
CA LEU A 148 -4.17 11.28 9.91
C LEU A 148 -2.96 12.19 9.66
N THR A 149 -1.79 11.75 10.12
CA THR A 149 -0.51 12.36 9.71
C THR A 149 -0.34 12.18 8.20
N THR A 150 0.01 13.28 7.51
CA THR A 150 0.21 13.31 6.05
C THR A 150 1.32 12.38 5.59
N GLY A 151 1.07 11.61 4.54
CA GLY A 151 2.09 10.83 3.85
C GLY A 151 2.73 11.64 2.74
N VAL A 152 4.06 11.66 2.67
CA VAL A 152 4.80 12.36 1.61
C VAL A 152 5.73 11.37 0.92
N CYS A 153 5.65 11.32 -0.41
CA CYS A 153 6.57 10.58 -1.27
C CYS A 153 7.33 11.58 -2.17
N ARG A 154 8.64 11.38 -2.34
CA ARG A 154 9.48 12.18 -3.23
C ARG A 154 10.07 11.29 -4.30
N THR A 155 9.89 11.69 -5.55
CA THR A 155 10.42 11.01 -6.74
C THR A 155 11.18 12.04 -7.57
N ILE A 156 12.25 11.63 -8.27
CA ILE A 156 13.08 12.54 -9.08
C ILE A 156 12.83 12.23 -10.55
N GLN A 157 12.48 13.22 -11.39
CA GLN A 157 12.53 12.99 -12.83
C GLN A 157 13.95 13.13 -13.35
N SER A 158 14.38 12.21 -14.21
CA SER A 158 15.68 12.36 -14.86
C SER A 158 15.69 11.87 -16.32
N ARG A 159 16.18 12.78 -17.16
CA ARG A 159 16.44 12.75 -18.61
C ARG A 159 15.23 12.69 -19.53
#